data_AF-A0A3N2R0I6-F1
#
_entry.id   AF-A0A3N2R0I6-F1
#
_cell.length_a   1.000
_cell.length_b   1.000
_cell.length_c   1.000
_cell.angle_alpha   90.00
_cell.angle_beta   90.00
_cell.angle_gamma   90.00
#
_symmetry.space_group_name_H-M   'P 1'
#
loop_
_entity.id
_entity.type
_entity.pdbx_description
1 polymer ?
#
loop_
_entity_poly.entity_id
_entity_poly.type
_entity_poly.pdbx_seq_one_letter_code
_entity_poly.pdbx_strand_id
1 'polypeptide(L)'
;MIKPTAVYAILPLVVFLGACAAPPDQPPQNRKVADGPRGQFECADRNSNDYIDRAELVYLRQCGVGEDLRCGSVPDTMAPIPAKDEFEGGRRMLEVMDADGDNRISKLEFRAHCNSNR
;
A
#
# COMPACT_ATOMS: atom_id res chain seq x y z
N MET A 1 -69.85 17.63 -17.85
CA MET A 1 -68.81 18.55 -17.37
C MET A 1 -68.49 18.21 -15.93
N ILE A 2 -67.39 17.50 -15.68
CA ILE A 2 -66.89 17.15 -14.34
C ILE A 2 -65.37 17.36 -14.40
N LYS A 3 -64.84 18.26 -13.56
CA LYS A 3 -63.40 18.50 -13.41
C LYS A 3 -62.80 17.42 -12.48
N PRO A 4 -61.64 16.84 -12.78
CA PRO A 4 -60.90 16.07 -11.79
C PRO A 4 -59.97 16.99 -11.00
N THR A 5 -60.11 16.92 -9.68
CA THR A 5 -59.31 17.59 -8.65
C THR A 5 -57.94 16.93 -8.55
N ALA A 6 -56.87 17.72 -8.66
CA ALA A 6 -55.50 17.24 -8.48
C ALA A 6 -55.23 16.96 -6.99
N VAL A 7 -54.86 15.72 -6.67
CA VAL A 7 -54.40 15.32 -5.33
C VAL A 7 -52.88 15.42 -5.33
N TYR A 8 -52.34 16.41 -4.61
CA TYR A 8 -50.90 16.53 -4.35
C TYR A 8 -50.51 15.52 -3.26
N ALA A 9 -49.83 14.45 -3.68
CA ALA A 9 -49.16 13.52 -2.77
C ALA A 9 -47.78 14.10 -2.39
N ILE A 10 -47.63 14.52 -1.13
CA ILE A 10 -46.35 14.91 -0.55
C ILE A 10 -45.64 13.63 -0.11
N LEU A 11 -44.61 13.22 -0.85
CA LEU A 11 -43.70 12.13 -0.48
C LEU A 11 -42.66 12.65 0.52
N PRO A 12 -42.47 12.04 1.70
CA PRO A 12 -41.35 12.37 2.56
C PRO A 12 -40.05 11.86 1.93
N LEU A 13 -39.13 12.80 1.71
CA LEU A 13 -37.77 12.58 1.27
C LEU A 13 -37.00 11.86 2.39
N VAL A 14 -36.90 10.54 2.32
CA VAL A 14 -36.05 9.75 3.23
C VAL A 14 -34.61 9.87 2.74
N VAL A 15 -33.84 10.74 3.38
CA VAL A 15 -32.39 10.85 3.20
C VAL A 15 -31.75 9.62 3.87
N PHE A 16 -31.46 8.59 3.07
CA PHE A 16 -30.58 7.51 3.51
C PHE A 16 -29.14 8.03 3.54
N LEU A 17 -28.68 8.44 4.72
CA LEU A 17 -27.25 8.53 5.02
C LEU A 17 -26.70 7.11 5.00
N GLY A 18 -26.24 6.68 3.82
CA GLY A 18 -25.43 5.47 3.67
C GLY A 18 -24.13 5.67 4.44
N ALA A 19 -24.06 5.08 5.63
CA ALA A 19 -22.82 4.95 6.36
C ALA A 19 -21.86 4.12 5.49
N CYS A 20 -20.79 4.74 4.97
CA CYS A 20 -19.64 4.02 4.47
C CYS A 20 -19.01 3.31 5.67
N ALA A 21 -19.42 2.08 5.93
CA ALA A 21 -18.68 1.19 6.82
C ALA A 21 -17.34 0.90 6.14
N ALA A 22 -16.28 1.57 6.58
CA ALA A 22 -14.94 1.14 6.27
C ALA A 22 -14.81 -0.33 6.73
N PRO A 23 -14.41 -1.27 5.86
CA PRO A 23 -14.11 -2.62 6.32
C PRO A 23 -13.02 -2.52 7.40
N PRO A 24 -13.10 -3.32 8.47
CA PRO A 24 -12.09 -3.31 9.51
C PRO A 24 -10.73 -3.57 8.88
N ASP A 25 -9.73 -2.76 9.28
CA ASP A 25 -8.32 -2.94 8.94
C ASP A 25 -7.96 -4.42 9.07
N GLN A 26 -7.84 -5.12 7.93
CA GLN A 26 -7.30 -6.46 7.94
C GLN A 26 -5.83 -6.31 8.33
N PRO A 27 -5.37 -6.95 9.42
CA PRO A 27 -3.97 -6.92 9.77
C PRO A 27 -3.16 -7.43 8.57
N PRO A 28 -1.98 -6.86 8.31
CA PRO A 28 -1.12 -7.28 7.21
C PRO A 28 -0.99 -8.80 7.26
N GLN A 29 -1.54 -9.47 6.25
CA GLN A 29 -1.47 -10.92 6.18
C GLN A 29 0.01 -11.32 6.26
N ASN A 30 0.32 -12.24 7.16
CA ASN A 30 1.61 -12.94 7.23
C ASN A 30 1.84 -13.72 5.93
N ARG A 31 2.10 -13.00 4.82
CA ARG A 31 2.69 -13.58 3.63
C ARG A 31 4.10 -13.92 4.02
N LYS A 32 4.44 -15.20 4.01
CA LYS A 32 5.82 -15.64 4.00
C LYS A 32 6.50 -14.94 2.83
N VAL A 33 7.30 -13.92 3.13
CA VAL A 33 8.14 -13.24 2.15
C VAL A 33 9.08 -14.30 1.62
N ALA A 34 9.12 -14.50 0.30
CA ALA A 34 10.08 -15.42 -0.28
C ALA A 34 11.51 -14.92 0.04
N ASP A 35 12.40 -15.83 0.42
CA ASP A 35 13.71 -15.45 0.93
C ASP A 35 14.52 -14.69 -0.13
N GLY A 36 15.08 -13.54 0.29
CA GLY A 36 16.02 -12.75 -0.49
C GLY A 36 15.41 -11.70 -1.43
N PRO A 37 16.25 -10.91 -2.12
CA PRO A 37 15.83 -9.65 -2.76
C PRO A 37 14.69 -9.79 -3.78
N ARG A 38 14.65 -10.92 -4.50
CA ARG A 38 13.59 -11.18 -5.47
C ARG A 38 12.22 -11.30 -4.79
N GLY A 39 12.13 -12.09 -3.72
CA GLY A 39 10.88 -12.33 -3.02
C GLY A 39 10.37 -11.10 -2.29
N GLN A 40 11.29 -10.27 -1.80
CA GLN A 40 10.96 -8.97 -1.21
C GLN A 40 10.42 -7.98 -2.25
N PHE A 41 11.04 -7.91 -3.43
CA PHE A 41 10.54 -7.10 -4.54
C PHE A 41 9.12 -7.52 -4.93
N GLU A 42 8.91 -8.82 -5.18
CA GLU A 42 7.60 -9.38 -5.55
C GLU A 42 6.55 -9.23 -4.43
N CYS A 43 6.97 -9.07 -3.17
CA CYS A 43 6.08 -8.75 -2.06
C CYS A 43 5.64 -7.27 -2.09
N ALA A 44 6.55 -6.36 -2.43
CA ALA A 44 6.32 -4.92 -2.42
C ALA A 44 5.55 -4.46 -3.68
N ASP A 45 5.85 -5.02 -4.84
CA ASP A 45 5.12 -4.82 -6.10
C ASP A 45 3.75 -5.53 -6.03
N ARG A 46 2.70 -4.79 -5.64
CA ARG A 46 1.36 -5.32 -5.40
C ARG A 46 0.53 -5.39 -6.66
N ASN A 47 0.80 -4.51 -7.62
CA ASN A 47 0.10 -4.49 -8.89
C ASN A 47 0.77 -5.36 -9.97
N SER A 48 1.95 -5.93 -9.67
CA SER A 48 2.76 -6.78 -10.55
C SER A 48 3.16 -6.10 -11.85
N ASN A 49 3.53 -4.81 -11.78
CA ASN A 49 3.94 -4.03 -12.94
C ASN A 49 5.46 -3.98 -13.17
N ASP A 50 6.23 -4.76 -12.41
CA ASP A 50 7.71 -4.79 -12.41
C ASP A 50 8.39 -3.51 -11.87
N TYR A 51 7.63 -2.67 -11.18
CA TYR A 51 8.10 -1.50 -10.44
C TYR A 51 7.48 -1.49 -9.04
N ILE A 52 8.14 -0.80 -8.11
CA ILE A 52 7.52 -0.38 -6.85
C ILE A 52 7.17 1.09 -7.00
N ASP A 53 5.88 1.36 -7.15
CA ASP A 53 5.37 2.71 -7.31
C ASP A 53 5.25 3.44 -5.97
N ARG A 54 5.06 4.76 -6.04
CA ARG A 54 4.85 5.60 -4.85
C ARG A 54 3.73 5.09 -3.94
N ALA A 55 2.66 4.53 -4.50
CA ALA A 55 1.54 3.98 -3.73
C ALA A 55 1.90 2.70 -2.95
N GLU A 56 2.98 2.02 -3.33
CA GLU A 56 3.39 0.72 -2.79
C GLU A 56 4.51 0.86 -1.73
N LEU A 57 5.03 2.07 -1.54
CA LEU A 57 6.08 2.37 -0.55
C LEU A 57 5.69 1.97 0.87
N VAL A 58 4.40 2.00 1.19
CA VAL A 58 3.84 1.55 2.48
C VAL A 58 4.16 0.08 2.77
N TYR A 59 4.31 -0.77 1.75
CA TYR A 59 4.53 -2.20 1.93
C TYR A 59 6.00 -2.61 2.08
N LEU A 60 6.94 -1.70 1.82
CA LEU A 60 8.38 -2.01 1.82
C LEU A 60 8.82 -2.67 3.13
N ARG A 61 8.47 -2.08 4.28
CA ARG A 61 8.85 -2.57 5.61
C ARG A 61 8.29 -3.97 5.88
N GLN A 62 7.01 -4.19 5.57
CA GLN A 62 6.36 -5.50 5.67
C GLN A 62 7.05 -6.56 4.78
N CYS A 63 7.65 -6.13 3.67
CA CYS A 63 8.38 -6.99 2.75
C CYS A 63 9.87 -7.12 3.09
N GLY A 64 10.32 -6.63 4.25
CA GLY A 64 11.69 -6.76 4.74
C GLY A 64 12.66 -5.72 4.19
N VAL A 65 12.12 -4.57 3.78
CA VAL A 65 12.87 -3.49 3.16
C VAL A 65 12.62 -2.21 3.93
N GLY A 66 13.68 -1.62 4.48
CA GLY A 66 13.56 -0.39 5.25
C GLY A 66 14.94 0.12 5.64
N GLU A 67 14.99 1.35 6.12
CA GLU A 67 16.26 1.99 6.51
C GLU A 67 16.96 1.24 7.65
N ASP A 68 16.18 0.59 8.52
CA ASP A 68 16.63 -0.22 9.65
C ASP A 68 16.78 -1.71 9.31
N LEU A 69 16.48 -2.11 8.06
CA LEU A 69 16.48 -3.50 7.63
C LEU A 69 17.51 -3.73 6.52
N ARG A 70 18.36 -4.73 6.70
CA ARG A 70 19.07 -5.31 5.57
C ARG A 70 18.06 -6.08 4.73
N CYS A 71 18.15 -6.00 3.41
CA CYS A 71 17.37 -6.86 2.53
C CYS A 71 17.51 -8.33 2.99
N GLY A 72 16.41 -8.97 3.34
CA GLY A 72 16.39 -10.27 4.01
C GLY A 72 15.11 -10.52 4.79
N SER A 73 15.19 -11.44 5.75
CA SER A 73 14.02 -11.83 6.54
C SER A 73 13.53 -10.68 7.42
N VAL A 74 12.22 -10.47 7.44
CA VAL A 74 11.56 -9.57 8.41
C VAL A 74 11.64 -10.25 9.78
N PRO A 75 12.14 -9.58 10.83
CA PRO A 75 12.11 -10.13 12.18
C PRO A 75 10.66 -10.37 12.64
N ASP A 76 10.36 -11.54 13.19
CA ASP A 76 9.04 -11.85 13.77
C ASP A 76 8.66 -10.90 14.93
N THR A 77 9.65 -10.22 15.51
CA THR A 77 9.48 -9.23 16.57
C THR A 77 9.17 -7.83 16.06
N MET A 78 9.02 -7.62 14.74
CA MET A 78 8.73 -6.32 14.18
C MET A 78 7.32 -5.88 14.55
N ALA A 79 7.23 -4.81 15.37
CA ALA A 79 5.96 -4.19 15.69
C ALA A 79 5.38 -3.46 14.45
N PRO A 80 4.06 -3.52 14.22
CA PRO A 80 3.40 -2.66 13.26
C PRO A 80 3.64 -1.19 13.62
N ILE A 81 3.87 -0.36 12.61
CA ILE A 81 3.96 1.10 12.76
C ILE A 81 2.81 1.76 11.99
N PRO A 82 2.45 3.01 12.29
CA PRO A 82 1.40 3.72 11.55
C PRO A 82 1.71 3.78 10.05
N ALA A 83 0.70 3.61 9.19
CA ALA A 83 0.86 3.63 7.73
C ALA A 83 1.55 4.90 7.20
N LYS A 84 1.35 6.04 7.87
CA LYS A 84 2.05 7.28 7.55
C LYS A 84 3.57 7.13 7.72
N ASP A 85 4.00 6.50 8.80
CA ASP A 85 5.42 6.30 9.09
C ASP A 85 6.02 5.23 8.17
N GLU A 86 5.24 4.19 7.80
CA GLU A 86 5.62 3.24 6.75
C GLU A 86 5.85 3.94 5.41
N PHE A 87 4.92 4.80 5.00
CA PHE A 87 5.02 5.55 3.76
C PHE A 87 6.21 6.52 3.76
N GLU A 88 6.44 7.25 4.85
CA GLU A 88 7.60 8.15 4.95
C GLU A 88 8.92 7.37 4.94
N GLY A 89 8.98 6.20 5.59
CA GLY A 89 10.13 5.30 5.49
C GLY A 89 10.35 4.82 4.06
N GLY A 90 9.29 4.40 3.38
CA GLY A 90 9.36 3.99 1.99
C GLY A 90 9.76 5.13 1.04
N ARG A 91 9.32 6.36 1.30
CA ARG A 91 9.73 7.55 0.54
C ARG A 91 11.22 7.82 0.64
N ARG A 92 11.81 7.67 1.84
CA ARG A 92 13.27 7.77 2.00
C ARG A 92 14.00 6.63 1.30
N MET A 93 13.42 5.42 1.30
CA MET A 93 13.98 4.31 0.51
C MET A 93 13.93 4.54 -1.00
N LEU A 94 12.86 5.17 -1.50
CA LEU A 94 12.79 5.59 -2.89
C LEU A 94 13.96 6.53 -3.24
N GLU A 95 14.21 7.54 -2.40
CA GLU A 95 15.33 8.48 -2.59
C GLU A 95 16.72 7.81 -2.61
N VAL A 96 16.85 6.61 -2.01
CA VAL A 96 18.10 5.84 -1.96
C VAL A 96 18.22 4.84 -3.10
N MET A 97 17.11 4.25 -3.54
CA MET A 97 17.11 3.15 -4.52
C MET A 97 16.91 3.64 -5.95
N ASP A 98 16.11 4.69 -6.16
CA ASP A 98 15.81 5.28 -7.46
C ASP A 98 17.08 5.94 -8.04
N ALA A 99 17.75 5.21 -8.92
CA ALA A 99 19.05 5.60 -9.46
C ALA A 99 18.89 6.44 -10.72
N ASP A 100 17.79 6.27 -11.46
CA ASP A 100 17.52 7.00 -12.69
C ASP A 100 16.57 8.21 -12.52
N GLY A 101 15.94 8.35 -11.35
CA GLY A 101 15.12 9.49 -10.95
C GLY A 101 13.68 9.43 -11.47
N ASP A 102 13.18 8.25 -11.85
CA ASP A 102 11.85 8.09 -12.44
C ASP A 102 10.71 8.03 -11.39
N ASN A 103 11.03 8.20 -10.11
CA ASN A 103 10.14 8.16 -8.95
C ASN A 103 9.49 6.79 -8.70
N ARG A 104 10.12 5.72 -9.16
CA ARG A 104 9.74 4.33 -8.92
C ARG A 104 11.01 3.54 -8.61
N ILE A 105 10.84 2.28 -8.18
CA ILE A 105 11.98 1.39 -7.95
C ILE A 105 11.84 0.20 -8.87
N SER A 106 12.73 0.09 -9.85
CA SER A 106 12.82 -1.07 -10.71
C SER A 106 13.42 -2.27 -9.99
N LYS A 107 13.21 -3.47 -10.56
CA LYS A 107 13.83 -4.71 -10.07
C LYS A 107 15.37 -4.65 -10.03
N LEU A 108 15.98 -3.92 -10.96
CA LEU A 108 17.44 -3.78 -11.05
C LEU A 108 17.99 -2.89 -9.94
N GLU A 109 17.34 -1.76 -9.70
CA GLU A 109 17.69 -0.82 -8.62
C GLU A 109 17.53 -1.44 -7.25
N PHE A 110 16.39 -2.12 -7.04
CA PHE A 110 16.15 -2.87 -5.82
C PHE A 110 17.25 -3.90 -5.57
N ARG A 111 17.61 -4.69 -6.60
CA ARG A 111 18.68 -5.69 -6.50
C ARG A 111 20.04 -5.04 -6.24
N ALA A 112 20.32 -3.90 -6.86
CA ALA A 112 21.57 -3.17 -6.65
C ALA A 112 21.70 -2.75 -5.19
N HIS A 113 20.66 -2.13 -4.63
CA HIS A 113 20.60 -1.75 -3.21
C HIS A 113 20.80 -2.94 -2.28
N CYS A 114 20.11 -4.06 -2.53
CA CYS A 114 20.23 -5.22 -1.66
C CYS A 114 21.59 -5.90 -1.73
N ASN A 115 22.31 -5.79 -2.84
CA ASN A 115 23.64 -6.37 -3.01
C ASN A 115 24.76 -5.43 -2.52
N SER A 116 24.57 -4.11 -2.55
CA SER A 116 25.57 -3.15 -2.06
C SER A 116 25.71 -3.13 -0.54
N ASN A 117 24.68 -3.60 0.18
CA ASN A 117 24.63 -3.63 1.65
C ASN A 117 25.03 -4.99 2.25
N ARG A 118 25.71 -5.84 1.47
CA ARG A 118 26.15 -7.19 1.89
C ARG A 118 27.58 -7.21 2.39
#